data_AF-A0A662GAL6-F1
#
_entry.id   AF-A0A662GAL6-F1
#
_cell.length_a   1.000
_cell.length_b   1.000
_cell.length_c   1.000
_cell.angle_alpha   90.00
_cell.angle_beta   90.00
_cell.angle_gamma   90.00
#
_symmetry.space_group_name_H-M   'P 1'
#
loop_
_entity.id
_entity.type
_entity.pdbx_description
1 polymer ?
#
loop_
_entity_poly.entity_id
_entity_poly.type
_entity_poly.pdbx_seq_one_letter_code
_entity_poly.pdbx_strand_id
1 'polypeptide(L)'
;MEVVFKFLRELAEALPDESIPLVFKGKQPLKEATKYFGEVKESKLISLAEGIGLKTSAIADLSGKIEIVTGLVPYALVEVPAKNIEPKEISKKIGEFDIAHDFHTLLFMTRPRINADYAQEKGYDGSGVKIAIIDTGVDDRHPDLDVTKKLTVIMREPPDDLQGHGSHVGGIAAGRGKIRNELRGIAPKAELISIKVLDSRGYGSSIGVAKGIELAVDAGADVMNLSLGGPGGPRSPEYAAAEAAWRLGHVVVVAAGNEGEYGWATVGSPGCAPSVITVGSVNKTNDDIAAYSSRGPVPEK
;
A
#
# COMPACT_ATOMS: atom_id res chain seq x y z
N MET A 1 26.57 21.63 -4.14
CA MET A 1 26.66 21.95 -5.59
C MET A 1 27.82 21.24 -6.29
N GLU A 2 29.08 21.34 -5.85
CA GLU A 2 30.20 20.68 -6.56
C GLU A 2 30.07 19.15 -6.67
N VAL A 3 29.57 18.48 -5.62
CA VAL A 3 29.32 17.03 -5.63
C VAL A 3 28.28 16.64 -6.67
N VAL A 4 27.15 17.35 -6.74
CA VAL A 4 26.09 17.13 -7.74
C VAL A 4 26.61 17.37 -9.16
N PHE A 5 27.41 18.42 -9.36
CA PHE A 5 27.97 18.76 -10.68
C PHE A 5 29.03 17.76 -11.16
N LYS A 6 29.72 17.11 -10.22
CA LYS A 6 30.64 16.02 -10.51
C LYS A 6 29.85 14.75 -10.87
N PHE A 7 28.86 14.40 -10.06
CA PHE A 7 27.98 13.26 -10.30
C PHE A 7 27.30 13.31 -11.67
N LEU A 8 26.68 14.45 -12.03
CA LEU A 8 26.01 14.61 -13.33
C LEU A 8 26.97 14.45 -14.52
N ARG A 9 28.23 14.89 -14.38
CA ARG A 9 29.26 14.70 -15.43
C ARG A 9 29.67 13.25 -15.57
N GLU A 10 29.93 12.57 -14.46
CA GLU A 10 30.24 11.13 -14.47
C GLU A 10 29.08 10.30 -15.03
N LEU A 11 27.84 10.69 -14.72
CA LEU A 11 26.64 10.04 -15.24
C LEU A 11 26.48 10.25 -16.75
N ALA A 12 26.75 11.46 -17.25
CA ALA A 12 26.73 11.76 -18.69
C ALA A 12 27.75 10.93 -19.47
N GLU A 13 28.91 10.63 -18.88
CA GLU A 13 29.92 9.75 -19.48
C GLU A 13 29.50 8.27 -19.45
N ALA A 14 28.93 7.81 -18.34
CA ALA A 14 28.57 6.41 -18.14
C ALA A 14 27.27 5.99 -18.85
N LEU A 15 26.26 6.87 -18.85
CA LEU A 15 24.88 6.61 -19.29
C LEU A 15 24.33 7.82 -20.09
N PRO A 16 24.92 8.16 -21.25
CA PRO A 16 24.65 9.40 -21.97
C PRO A 16 23.20 9.60 -22.44
N ASP A 17 22.51 8.49 -22.73
CA ASP A 17 21.15 8.51 -23.26
C ASP A 17 20.07 8.35 -22.18
N GLU A 18 20.45 8.10 -20.92
CA GLU A 18 19.51 8.03 -19.81
C GLU A 18 18.92 9.41 -19.53
N SER A 19 17.61 9.44 -19.28
CA SER A 19 16.90 10.68 -18.94
C SER A 19 17.02 10.95 -17.46
N ILE A 20 17.49 12.15 -17.11
CA ILE A 20 17.69 12.57 -15.74
C ILE A 20 16.62 13.59 -15.37
N PRO A 21 15.82 13.32 -14.33
CA PRO A 21 14.82 14.25 -13.86
C PRO A 21 15.49 15.40 -13.11
N LEU A 22 15.40 16.61 -13.65
CA LEU A 22 15.86 17.84 -13.04
C LEU A 22 14.69 18.70 -12.59
N VAL A 23 14.79 19.27 -11.39
CA VAL A 23 13.81 20.22 -10.85
C VAL A 23 14.37 21.63 -11.00
N PHE A 24 13.76 22.42 -11.88
CA PHE A 24 14.13 23.81 -12.11
C PHE A 24 13.27 24.75 -11.26
N LYS A 25 13.91 25.72 -10.61
CA LYS A 25 13.23 26.76 -9.88
C LYS A 25 12.96 27.97 -10.77
N GLY A 26 11.69 28.23 -11.01
CA GLY A 26 11.20 29.45 -11.62
C GLY A 26 11.34 30.67 -10.69
N LYS A 27 11.04 31.84 -11.24
CA LYS A 27 11.25 33.13 -10.57
C LYS A 27 10.06 33.57 -9.72
N GLN A 28 8.87 33.08 -10.05
CA GLN A 28 7.63 33.56 -9.46
C GLN A 28 6.52 32.50 -9.55
N PRO A 29 5.66 32.37 -8.54
CA PRO A 29 4.46 31.53 -8.64
C PRO A 29 3.56 31.94 -9.81
N LEU A 30 2.68 31.03 -10.23
CA LEU A 30 1.64 31.37 -11.18
C LEU A 30 0.65 32.35 -10.54
N LYS A 31 0.15 33.30 -11.34
CA LYS A 31 -0.85 34.29 -10.90
C LYS A 31 -2.15 33.64 -10.42
N GLU A 32 -2.47 32.46 -10.96
CA GLU A 32 -3.61 31.66 -10.54
C GLU A 32 -3.12 30.26 -10.15
N ALA A 33 -3.50 29.81 -8.96
CA ALA A 33 -3.20 28.45 -8.51
C ALA A 33 -3.92 27.47 -9.44
N THR A 34 -3.13 26.64 -10.10
CA THR A 34 -3.64 25.75 -11.13
C THR A 34 -4.35 24.55 -10.52
N LYS A 35 -5.66 24.47 -10.76
CA LYS A 35 -6.47 23.28 -10.46
C LYS A 35 -6.45 22.37 -11.68
N TYR A 36 -5.62 21.33 -11.65
CA TYR A 36 -5.59 20.31 -12.69
C TYR A 36 -6.17 19.01 -12.18
N PHE A 37 -6.99 18.39 -13.02
CA PHE A 37 -7.46 17.02 -12.85
C PHE A 37 -7.12 16.27 -14.14
N GLY A 38 -6.29 15.23 -14.05
CA GLY A 38 -5.89 14.39 -15.19
C GLY A 38 -4.66 14.90 -15.98
N GLU A 39 -4.45 14.31 -17.16
CA GLU A 39 -3.28 14.54 -18.01
C GLU A 39 -3.26 15.97 -18.60
N VAL A 40 -2.12 16.65 -18.47
CA VAL A 40 -1.92 18.00 -18.98
C VAL A 40 -1.16 17.93 -20.30
N LYS A 41 -1.73 18.51 -21.37
CA LYS A 41 -1.06 18.56 -22.68
C LYS A 41 0.29 19.27 -22.59
N GLU A 42 1.28 18.79 -23.33
CA GLU A 42 2.64 19.34 -23.38
C GLU A 42 2.66 20.86 -23.66
N SER A 43 1.87 21.33 -24.62
CA SER A 43 1.77 22.77 -24.94
C SER A 43 1.30 23.61 -23.75
N LYS A 44 0.50 23.03 -22.85
CA LYS A 44 0.09 23.68 -21.62
C LYS A 44 1.22 23.69 -20.60
N LEU A 45 1.99 22.61 -20.46
CA LEU A 45 3.17 22.56 -19.58
C LEU A 45 4.23 23.60 -19.96
N ILE A 46 4.48 23.80 -21.25
CA ILE A 46 5.38 24.86 -21.77
C ILE A 46 4.88 26.25 -21.32
N SER A 47 3.60 26.56 -21.57
CA SER A 47 3.00 27.84 -21.16
C SER A 47 3.07 28.09 -19.65
N LEU A 48 2.99 27.03 -18.84
CA LEU A 48 3.11 27.13 -17.39
C LEU A 48 4.54 27.35 -16.93
N ALA A 49 5.50 26.64 -17.54
CA ALA A 49 6.92 26.84 -17.29
C ALA A 49 7.34 28.29 -17.60
N GLU A 50 6.84 28.86 -18.70
CA GLU A 50 7.00 30.28 -19.02
C GLU A 50 6.33 31.19 -17.99
N GLY A 51 5.13 30.82 -17.53
CA GLY A 51 4.37 31.52 -16.49
C GLY A 51 5.13 31.64 -15.16
N ILE A 52 5.85 30.60 -14.76
CA ILE A 52 6.73 30.63 -13.58
C ILE A 52 8.09 31.31 -13.85
N GLY A 53 8.34 31.76 -15.09
CA GLY A 53 9.53 32.51 -15.48
C GLY A 53 10.72 31.67 -15.94
N LEU A 54 10.52 30.40 -16.31
CA LEU A 54 11.54 29.57 -16.95
C LEU A 54 11.66 29.89 -18.44
N LYS A 55 12.87 29.75 -18.98
CA LYS A 55 13.12 29.87 -20.42
C LYS A 55 12.97 28.52 -21.10
N THR A 56 11.78 28.24 -21.61
CA THR A 56 11.42 26.97 -22.28
C THR A 56 12.25 26.70 -23.53
N SER A 57 12.69 27.73 -24.27
CA SER A 57 13.62 27.57 -25.39
C SER A 57 14.97 26.98 -24.95
N ALA A 58 15.51 27.45 -23.82
CA ALA A 58 16.77 26.92 -23.28
C ALA A 58 16.61 25.49 -22.72
N ILE A 59 15.40 25.10 -22.29
CA ILE A 59 15.08 23.71 -21.93
C ILE A 59 15.02 22.84 -23.20
N ALA A 60 14.40 23.33 -24.27
CA ALA A 60 14.34 22.63 -25.55
C ALA A 60 15.72 22.42 -26.19
N ASP A 61 16.64 23.38 -26.05
CA ASP A 61 18.05 23.24 -26.48
C ASP A 61 18.76 22.05 -25.82
N LEU A 62 18.33 21.64 -24.63
CA LEU A 62 18.85 20.48 -23.91
C LEU A 62 18.13 19.17 -24.30
N SER A 63 17.22 19.22 -25.27
CA SER A 63 16.24 18.14 -25.52
C SER A 63 15.41 17.80 -24.28
N GLY A 64 15.17 18.80 -23.42
CA GLY A 64 14.46 18.60 -22.16
C GLY A 64 12.94 18.54 -22.36
N LYS A 65 12.29 17.58 -21.70
CA LYS A 65 10.83 17.41 -21.71
C LYS A 65 10.25 17.82 -20.37
N ILE A 66 9.34 18.80 -20.37
CA ILE A 66 8.67 19.26 -19.14
C ILE A 66 7.55 18.26 -18.81
N GLU A 67 7.61 17.67 -17.62
CA GLU A 67 6.62 16.68 -17.16
C GLU A 67 5.63 17.30 -16.16
N ILE A 68 6.09 18.17 -15.26
CA ILE A 68 5.28 18.74 -14.18
C ILE A 68 5.64 20.21 -13.99
N VAL A 69 4.64 21.06 -13.77
CA VAL A 69 4.84 22.44 -13.31
C VAL A 69 3.97 22.72 -12.10
N THR A 70 4.58 23.18 -11.01
CA THR A 70 3.86 23.58 -9.81
C THR A 70 3.40 25.04 -9.93
N GLY A 71 2.17 25.33 -9.50
CA GLY A 71 1.60 26.68 -9.58
C GLY A 71 1.78 27.52 -8.32
N LEU A 72 1.68 26.89 -7.14
CA LEU A 72 1.78 27.55 -5.84
C LEU A 72 3.23 27.95 -5.49
N VAL A 73 4.16 27.08 -5.86
CA VAL A 73 5.60 27.31 -5.81
C VAL A 73 6.13 27.22 -7.24
N PRO A 74 7.18 27.96 -7.62
CA PRO A 74 7.60 28.02 -9.00
C PRO A 74 8.64 26.94 -9.31
N TYR A 75 8.21 25.70 -9.55
CA TYR A 75 9.09 24.61 -9.94
C TYR A 75 8.59 23.88 -11.17
N ALA A 76 9.51 23.37 -11.98
CA ALA A 76 9.21 22.47 -13.08
C ALA A 76 10.10 21.22 -13.00
N LEU A 77 9.50 20.05 -13.18
CA LEU A 77 10.22 18.80 -13.43
C LEU A 77 10.48 18.69 -14.93
N VAL A 78 11.75 18.51 -15.29
CA VAL A 78 12.21 18.39 -16.67
C VAL A 78 13.09 17.16 -16.80
N GLU A 79 12.71 16.26 -17.68
CA GLU A 79 13.49 15.11 -18.10
C GLU A 79 14.53 15.55 -19.13
N VAL A 80 15.84 15.38 -18.83
CA VAL A 80 16.94 15.81 -19.71
C VAL A 80 17.89 14.65 -19.97
N PRO A 81 18.24 14.31 -21.24
CA PRO A 81 19.25 13.31 -21.52
C PRO A 81 20.59 13.65 -20.87
N ALA A 82 21.21 12.70 -20.18
CA ALA A 82 22.42 12.93 -19.38
C ALA A 82 23.54 13.61 -20.17
N LYS A 83 23.75 13.21 -21.43
CA LYS A 83 24.74 13.82 -22.34
C LYS A 83 24.56 15.33 -22.61
N ASN A 84 23.35 15.85 -22.42
CA ASN A 84 23.05 17.26 -22.62
C ASN A 84 23.19 18.06 -21.31
N ILE A 85 23.52 17.42 -20.19
CA ILE A 85 23.61 18.07 -18.88
C ILE A 85 25.00 18.64 -18.69
N GLU A 86 25.11 19.95 -18.95
CA GLU A 86 26.28 20.75 -18.59
C GLU A 86 25.92 21.70 -17.44
N PRO A 87 26.16 21.31 -16.17
CA PRO A 87 25.56 21.98 -15.00
C PRO A 87 25.82 23.49 -14.94
N LYS A 88 27.03 23.94 -15.30
CA LYS A 88 27.38 25.37 -15.30
C LYS A 88 26.61 26.16 -16.35
N GLU A 89 26.45 25.59 -17.55
CA GLU A 89 25.70 26.23 -18.63
C GLU A 89 24.20 26.25 -18.32
N ILE A 90 23.67 25.17 -17.75
CA ILE A 90 22.29 25.06 -17.29
C ILE A 90 22.00 26.13 -16.23
N SER A 91 22.83 26.23 -15.19
CA SER A 91 22.65 27.24 -14.14
C SER A 91 22.69 28.67 -14.67
N LYS A 92 23.51 28.93 -15.68
CA LYS A 92 23.64 30.25 -16.32
C LYS A 92 22.45 30.59 -17.22
N LYS A 93 21.97 29.63 -18.03
CA LYS A 93 20.94 29.87 -19.05
C LYS A 93 19.52 29.81 -18.50
N ILE A 94 19.25 28.81 -17.64
CA ILE A 94 17.91 28.46 -17.17
C ILE A 94 17.71 28.93 -15.72
N GLY A 95 18.64 28.60 -14.82
CA GLY A 95 18.60 29.03 -13.42
C GLY A 95 18.97 27.92 -12.43
N GLU A 96 18.62 28.14 -11.16
CA GLU A 96 18.82 27.16 -10.09
C GLU A 96 18.05 25.86 -10.40
N PHE A 97 18.74 24.73 -10.26
CA PHE A 97 18.15 23.41 -10.44
C PHE A 97 18.74 22.42 -9.44
N ASP A 98 18.00 21.35 -9.18
CA ASP A 98 18.46 20.19 -8.42
C ASP A 98 18.04 18.91 -9.14
N ILE A 99 18.59 17.77 -8.72
CA ILE A 99 18.11 16.45 -9.17
C ILE A 99 16.78 16.18 -8.47
N ALA A 100 15.78 15.69 -9.20
CA ALA A 100 14.53 15.28 -8.56
C ALA A 100 14.80 14.14 -7.58
N HIS A 101 14.28 14.27 -6.36
CA HIS A 101 14.36 13.22 -5.37
C HIS A 101 13.08 12.39 -5.39
N ASP A 102 13.26 11.07 -5.39
CA ASP A 102 12.15 10.15 -5.33
C ASP A 102 11.53 10.09 -3.93
N PHE A 103 10.21 9.98 -3.90
CA PHE A 103 9.47 9.57 -2.71
C PHE A 103 9.00 8.14 -2.93
N HIS A 104 9.18 7.30 -1.91
CA HIS A 104 8.75 5.91 -1.95
C HIS A 104 7.70 5.63 -0.88
N THR A 105 6.80 4.70 -1.16
CA THR A 105 5.90 4.16 -0.15
C THR A 105 6.69 3.33 0.86
N LEU A 106 6.55 3.62 2.16
CA LEU A 106 7.27 2.93 3.24
C LEU A 106 6.60 1.60 3.65
N LEU A 107 6.12 0.82 2.68
CA LEU A 107 5.22 -0.32 2.92
C LEU A 107 5.89 -1.71 2.83
N PHE A 108 7.11 -1.82 2.29
CA PHE A 108 7.72 -3.12 1.95
C PHE A 108 8.71 -3.69 2.98
N MET A 109 8.83 -3.09 4.17
CA MET A 109 9.82 -3.52 5.17
C MET A 109 9.42 -4.74 6.00
N THR A 110 8.13 -5.10 6.04
CA THR A 110 7.64 -6.14 6.96
C THR A 110 8.14 -7.54 6.58
N ARG A 111 8.14 -7.90 5.29
CA ARG A 111 8.50 -9.24 4.82
C ARG A 111 9.96 -9.62 5.20
N PRO A 112 10.97 -8.76 4.98
CA PRO A 112 12.32 -9.02 5.50
C PRO A 112 12.39 -9.11 7.03
N ARG A 113 11.66 -8.24 7.76
CA ARG A 113 11.72 -8.18 9.23
C ARG A 113 11.27 -9.46 9.92
N ILE A 114 10.30 -10.17 9.34
CA ILE A 114 9.80 -11.45 9.87
C ILE A 114 10.46 -12.67 9.22
N ASN A 115 11.55 -12.48 8.47
CA ASN A 115 12.27 -13.54 7.74
C ASN A 115 11.39 -14.32 6.73
N ALA A 116 10.35 -13.69 6.18
CA ALA A 116 9.50 -14.34 5.20
C ALA A 116 10.24 -14.59 3.87
N ASP A 117 11.17 -13.71 3.47
CA ASP A 117 12.03 -13.95 2.30
C ASP A 117 12.85 -15.24 2.45
N TYR A 118 13.44 -15.47 3.62
CA TYR A 118 14.18 -16.69 3.90
C TYR A 118 13.30 -17.95 3.79
N ALA A 119 12.07 -17.91 4.31
CA ALA A 119 11.13 -19.02 4.18
C ALA A 119 10.75 -19.29 2.71
N GLN A 120 10.47 -18.24 1.94
CA GLN A 120 10.14 -18.32 0.51
C GLN A 120 11.30 -18.90 -0.31
N GLU A 121 12.54 -18.49 -0.03
CA GLU A 121 13.75 -19.03 -0.67
C GLU A 121 13.96 -20.53 -0.39
N LYS A 122 13.45 -21.03 0.73
CA LYS A 122 13.43 -22.47 1.07
C LYS A 122 12.24 -23.22 0.46
N GLY A 123 11.39 -22.54 -0.31
CA GLY A 123 10.22 -23.13 -0.97
C GLY A 123 8.93 -23.07 -0.13
N TYR A 124 8.93 -22.41 1.03
CA TYR A 124 7.73 -22.18 1.83
C TYR A 124 7.09 -20.85 1.43
N ASP A 125 6.31 -20.88 0.35
CA ASP A 125 5.70 -19.68 -0.27
C ASP A 125 4.16 -19.70 -0.29
N GLY A 126 3.55 -20.68 0.40
CA GLY A 126 2.10 -20.84 0.46
C GLY A 126 1.49 -21.70 -0.66
N SER A 127 2.31 -22.31 -1.52
CA SER A 127 1.83 -23.23 -2.55
C SER A 127 0.88 -24.29 -1.99
N GLY A 128 -0.34 -24.37 -2.56
CA GLY A 128 -1.36 -25.34 -2.18
C GLY A 128 -2.19 -24.95 -0.94
N VAL A 129 -1.95 -23.77 -0.36
CA VAL A 129 -2.70 -23.24 0.78
C VAL A 129 -3.76 -22.25 0.31
N LYS A 130 -4.96 -22.32 0.88
CA LYS A 130 -6.05 -21.36 0.66
C LYS A 130 -6.21 -20.45 1.86
N ILE A 131 -6.11 -19.15 1.63
CA ILE A 131 -6.29 -18.12 2.66
C ILE A 131 -7.62 -17.39 2.40
N ALA A 132 -8.57 -17.52 3.32
CA ALA A 132 -9.79 -16.73 3.32
C ALA A 132 -9.54 -15.35 3.93
N ILE A 133 -9.75 -14.30 3.13
CA ILE A 133 -9.79 -12.90 3.58
C ILE A 133 -11.25 -12.55 3.85
N ILE A 134 -11.61 -12.51 5.14
CA ILE A 134 -12.97 -12.20 5.61
C ILE A 134 -13.02 -10.71 5.97
N ASP A 135 -13.42 -9.87 5.01
CA ASP A 135 -13.15 -8.42 5.06
C ASP A 135 -14.15 -7.59 4.18
N THR A 136 -13.73 -6.46 3.60
CA THR A 136 -14.53 -5.61 2.69
C THR A 136 -14.67 -6.16 1.27
N GLY A 137 -14.03 -7.30 0.98
CA GLY A 137 -13.84 -7.88 -0.35
C GLY A 137 -12.36 -7.83 -0.77
N VAL A 138 -12.01 -8.47 -1.89
CA VAL A 138 -10.67 -8.40 -2.50
C VAL A 138 -10.84 -8.13 -4.00
N ASP A 139 -10.05 -7.19 -4.55
CA ASP A 139 -10.03 -6.91 -5.99
C ASP A 139 -9.31 -8.04 -6.75
N ASP A 140 -10.10 -8.90 -7.39
CA ASP A 140 -9.66 -10.01 -8.24
C ASP A 140 -9.12 -9.58 -9.59
N ARG A 141 -9.26 -8.29 -9.94
CA ARG A 141 -8.65 -7.72 -11.15
C ARG A 141 -7.24 -7.20 -10.91
N HIS A 142 -6.82 -7.08 -9.64
CA HIS A 142 -5.47 -6.65 -9.32
C HIS A 142 -4.46 -7.73 -9.72
N PRO A 143 -3.45 -7.44 -10.56
CA PRO A 143 -2.60 -8.47 -11.16
C PRO A 143 -1.76 -9.27 -10.15
N ASP A 144 -1.53 -8.70 -8.95
CA ASP A 144 -0.82 -9.37 -7.86
C ASP A 144 -1.70 -10.31 -7.02
N LEU A 145 -3.02 -10.27 -7.14
CA LEU A 145 -3.93 -11.04 -6.27
C LEU A 145 -4.52 -12.23 -7.02
N ASP A 146 -4.54 -13.40 -6.38
CA ASP A 146 -5.12 -14.62 -6.94
C ASP A 146 -6.39 -15.03 -6.22
N VAL A 147 -7.50 -14.40 -6.57
CA VAL A 147 -8.77 -14.69 -5.92
C VAL A 147 -9.46 -15.84 -6.66
N THR A 148 -9.44 -17.04 -6.07
CA THR A 148 -10.05 -18.23 -6.68
C THR A 148 -11.55 -18.33 -6.40
N LYS A 149 -12.04 -17.60 -5.39
CA LYS A 149 -13.47 -17.55 -5.04
C LYS A 149 -13.84 -16.20 -4.41
N LYS A 150 -14.99 -15.64 -4.83
CA LYS A 150 -15.58 -14.42 -4.26
C LYS A 150 -16.97 -14.70 -3.73
N LEU A 151 -17.18 -14.38 -2.46
CA LEU A 151 -18.44 -14.55 -1.74
C LEU A 151 -18.76 -13.25 -0.98
N THR A 152 -20.03 -13.03 -0.67
CA THR A 152 -20.48 -11.88 0.13
C THR A 152 -21.67 -12.27 1.00
N VAL A 153 -21.72 -11.70 2.20
CA VAL A 153 -22.91 -11.72 3.08
C VAL A 153 -23.60 -10.35 3.12
N ILE A 154 -23.02 -9.33 2.49
CA ILE A 154 -23.59 -7.99 2.39
C ILE A 154 -24.67 -7.99 1.32
N MET A 155 -25.91 -7.75 1.72
CA MET A 155 -27.00 -7.58 0.78
C MET A 155 -26.85 -6.27 0.00
N ARG A 156 -27.19 -6.30 -1.29
CA ARG A 156 -27.25 -5.11 -2.18
C ARG A 156 -25.89 -4.48 -2.50
N GLU A 157 -24.78 -5.08 -2.09
CA GLU A 157 -23.45 -4.78 -2.60
C GLU A 157 -22.90 -5.98 -3.37
N PRO A 158 -22.11 -5.76 -4.44
CA PRO A 158 -21.37 -6.84 -5.07
C PRO A 158 -20.28 -7.37 -4.12
N PRO A 159 -19.72 -8.57 -4.37
CA PRO A 159 -18.63 -9.12 -3.57
C PRO A 159 -17.28 -8.41 -3.79
N ASP A 160 -17.23 -7.42 -4.69
CA ASP A 160 -16.05 -6.60 -4.95
C ASP A 160 -15.64 -5.78 -3.72
N ASP A 161 -14.34 -5.50 -3.63
CA ASP A 161 -13.83 -4.56 -2.65
C ASP A 161 -14.15 -3.12 -3.08
N LEU A 162 -15.12 -2.51 -2.40
CA LEU A 162 -15.52 -1.12 -2.64
C LEU A 162 -14.85 -0.14 -1.64
N GLN A 163 -14.04 -0.65 -0.71
CA GLN A 163 -13.42 0.14 0.35
C GLN A 163 -11.89 0.15 0.23
N GLY A 164 -11.27 -1.00 -0.07
CA GLY A 164 -9.83 -1.17 -0.29
C GLY A 164 -9.08 -1.91 0.81
N HIS A 165 -9.66 -2.03 2.01
CA HIS A 165 -9.01 -2.64 3.18
C HIS A 165 -8.74 -4.13 2.96
N GLY A 166 -9.74 -4.89 2.50
CA GLY A 166 -9.56 -6.32 2.22
C GLY A 166 -8.56 -6.60 1.10
N SER A 167 -8.48 -5.75 0.06
CA SER A 167 -7.43 -5.86 -0.97
C SER A 167 -6.04 -5.59 -0.42
N HIS A 168 -5.89 -4.60 0.45
CA HIS A 168 -4.63 -4.32 1.13
C HIS A 168 -4.19 -5.50 2.02
N VAL A 169 -5.11 -6.06 2.79
CA VAL A 169 -4.89 -7.25 3.63
C VAL A 169 -4.52 -8.47 2.79
N GLY A 170 -5.25 -8.74 1.70
CA GLY A 170 -4.95 -9.82 0.76
C GLY A 170 -3.58 -9.68 0.12
N GLY A 171 -3.16 -8.45 -0.20
CA GLY A 171 -1.82 -8.15 -0.71
C GLY A 171 -0.71 -8.47 0.29
N ILE A 172 -0.88 -8.12 1.57
CA ILE A 172 0.08 -8.51 2.62
C ILE A 172 0.17 -10.03 2.74
N ALA A 173 -0.98 -10.71 2.75
CA ALA A 173 -1.03 -12.15 2.93
C ALA A 173 -0.39 -12.90 1.74
N ALA A 174 -0.82 -12.61 0.51
CA ALA A 174 -0.50 -13.43 -0.66
C ALA A 174 -0.25 -12.64 -1.96
N GLY A 175 0.09 -11.35 -1.88
CA GLY A 175 0.45 -10.57 -3.07
C GLY A 175 1.60 -11.22 -3.83
N ARG A 176 1.42 -11.47 -5.14
CA ARG A 176 2.39 -12.17 -5.98
C ARG A 176 3.62 -11.35 -6.34
N GLY A 177 3.57 -10.03 -6.17
CA GLY A 177 4.64 -9.11 -6.53
C GLY A 177 4.92 -9.07 -8.04
N LYS A 178 3.89 -9.22 -8.89
CA LYS A 178 4.04 -9.16 -10.35
C LYS A 178 4.28 -7.74 -10.83
N ILE A 179 3.61 -6.75 -10.21
CA ILE A 179 3.87 -5.34 -10.52
C ILE A 179 5.22 -4.94 -9.94
N ARG A 180 5.45 -5.24 -8.65
CA ARG A 180 6.68 -4.90 -7.92
C ARG A 180 7.02 -5.99 -6.92
N ASN A 181 8.19 -6.59 -7.07
CA ASN A 181 8.62 -7.68 -6.20
C ASN A 181 8.83 -7.23 -4.74
N GLU A 182 9.12 -5.95 -4.50
CA GLU A 182 9.21 -5.39 -3.14
C GLU A 182 7.87 -5.47 -2.41
N LEU A 183 6.75 -5.42 -3.14
CA LEU A 183 5.39 -5.47 -2.58
C LEU A 183 4.82 -6.90 -2.50
N ARG A 184 5.62 -7.93 -2.83
CA ARG A 184 5.24 -9.34 -2.68
C ARG A 184 4.88 -9.64 -1.22
N GLY A 185 3.77 -10.34 -1.01
CA GLY A 185 3.23 -10.75 0.28
C GLY A 185 4.04 -11.87 0.95
N ILE A 186 3.53 -12.35 2.08
CA ILE A 186 4.19 -13.35 2.92
C ILE A 186 4.09 -14.76 2.33
N ALA A 187 2.95 -15.12 1.75
CA ALA A 187 2.67 -16.41 1.12
C ALA A 187 2.24 -16.20 -0.35
N PRO A 188 3.16 -15.76 -1.24
CA PRO A 188 2.82 -15.26 -2.57
C PRO A 188 2.24 -16.30 -3.54
N LYS A 189 2.28 -17.59 -3.21
CA LYS A 189 1.66 -18.67 -3.99
C LYS A 189 0.42 -19.27 -3.33
N ALA A 190 -0.03 -18.72 -2.21
CA ALA A 190 -1.32 -19.07 -1.65
C ALA A 190 -2.46 -18.54 -2.54
N GLU A 191 -3.55 -19.31 -2.60
CA GLU A 191 -4.79 -18.90 -3.23
C GLU A 191 -5.63 -18.07 -2.24
N LEU A 192 -6.28 -17.00 -2.73
CA LEU A 192 -7.16 -16.18 -1.90
C LEU A 192 -8.63 -16.54 -2.12
N ILE A 193 -9.35 -16.68 -1.02
CA ILE A 193 -10.82 -16.71 -0.99
C ILE A 193 -11.27 -15.38 -0.43
N SER A 194 -11.99 -14.58 -1.20
CA SER A 194 -12.53 -13.30 -0.78
C SER A 194 -13.92 -13.47 -0.21
N ILE A 195 -14.13 -13.11 1.05
CA ILE A 195 -15.44 -13.17 1.71
C ILE A 195 -15.78 -11.80 2.26
N LYS A 196 -16.65 -11.09 1.56
CA LYS A 196 -17.10 -9.75 1.95
C LYS A 196 -18.12 -9.83 3.08
N VAL A 197 -17.71 -9.39 4.27
CA VAL A 197 -18.54 -9.25 5.48
C VAL A 197 -18.65 -7.81 5.98
N LEU A 198 -17.87 -6.90 5.41
CA LEU A 198 -17.91 -5.46 5.67
C LEU A 198 -18.39 -4.72 4.41
N ASP A 199 -19.28 -3.75 4.60
CA ASP A 199 -19.84 -2.92 3.52
C ASP A 199 -18.79 -1.96 2.92
N SER A 200 -19.20 -1.18 1.91
CA SER A 200 -18.35 -0.17 1.25
C SER A 200 -17.77 0.91 2.18
N ARG A 201 -18.25 1.01 3.42
CA ARG A 201 -17.75 1.93 4.46
C ARG A 201 -16.93 1.21 5.53
N GLY A 202 -16.73 -0.11 5.41
CA GLY A 202 -15.98 -0.91 6.37
C GLY A 202 -16.80 -1.41 7.56
N TYR A 203 -18.13 -1.38 7.50
CA TYR A 203 -18.98 -1.84 8.61
C TYR A 203 -19.63 -3.18 8.32
N GLY A 204 -19.68 -4.04 9.33
CA GLY A 204 -20.36 -5.33 9.27
C GLY A 204 -21.09 -5.63 10.57
N SER A 205 -21.85 -6.72 10.56
CA SER A 205 -22.53 -7.23 11.76
C SER A 205 -21.84 -8.48 12.28
N SER A 206 -21.93 -8.72 13.60
CA SER A 206 -21.48 -9.94 14.27
C SER A 206 -21.95 -11.21 13.56
N ILE A 207 -23.24 -11.27 13.22
CA ILE A 207 -23.82 -12.42 12.51
C ILE A 207 -23.32 -12.53 11.06
N GLY A 208 -23.04 -11.42 10.39
CA GLY A 208 -22.42 -11.41 9.06
C GLY A 208 -21.00 -11.97 9.10
N VAL A 209 -20.19 -11.56 10.09
CA VAL A 209 -18.83 -12.12 10.30
C VAL A 209 -18.91 -13.61 10.60
N ALA A 210 -19.81 -14.04 11.49
CA ALA A 210 -20.02 -15.47 11.77
C ALA A 210 -20.38 -16.25 10.51
N LYS A 211 -21.28 -15.73 9.67
CA LYS A 211 -21.62 -16.36 8.39
C LYS A 211 -20.46 -16.37 7.41
N GLY A 212 -19.62 -15.32 7.40
CA GLY A 212 -18.40 -15.30 6.61
C GLY A 212 -17.40 -16.40 7.00
N ILE A 213 -17.27 -16.68 8.30
CA ILE A 213 -16.44 -17.78 8.81
C ILE A 213 -17.00 -19.13 8.32
N GLU A 214 -18.30 -19.36 8.40
CA GLU A 214 -18.92 -20.58 7.85
C GLU A 214 -18.67 -20.72 6.34
N LEU A 215 -18.80 -19.62 5.57
CA LEU A 215 -18.51 -19.63 4.13
C LEU A 215 -17.03 -19.96 3.84
N ALA A 216 -16.11 -19.58 4.72
CA ALA A 216 -14.69 -19.92 4.60
C ALA A 216 -14.46 -21.43 4.82
N VAL A 217 -15.13 -22.01 5.82
CA VAL A 217 -15.14 -23.46 6.07
C VAL A 217 -15.66 -24.20 4.83
N ASP A 218 -16.85 -23.80 4.34
CA ASP A 218 -17.49 -24.40 3.16
C ASP A 218 -16.65 -24.26 1.88
N ALA A 219 -15.86 -23.19 1.78
CA ALA A 219 -14.94 -22.96 0.66
C ALA A 219 -13.62 -23.74 0.79
N GLY A 220 -13.39 -24.42 1.92
CA GLY A 220 -12.19 -25.20 2.20
C GLY A 220 -10.95 -24.33 2.39
N ALA A 221 -11.09 -23.17 3.04
CA ALA A 221 -9.95 -22.34 3.42
C ALA A 221 -9.08 -23.08 4.45
N ASP A 222 -7.76 -23.08 4.33
CA ASP A 222 -6.88 -23.63 5.37
C ASP A 222 -6.65 -22.61 6.49
N VAL A 223 -6.53 -21.33 6.10
CA VAL A 223 -6.30 -20.19 6.99
C VAL A 223 -7.39 -19.15 6.78
N MET A 224 -7.90 -18.57 7.86
CA MET A 224 -8.87 -17.49 7.86
C MET A 224 -8.25 -16.25 8.49
N ASN A 225 -8.20 -15.15 7.75
CA ASN A 225 -7.75 -13.87 8.25
C ASN A 225 -8.94 -12.95 8.47
N LEU A 226 -9.08 -12.47 9.71
CA LEU A 226 -10.06 -11.49 10.14
C LEU A 226 -9.31 -10.25 10.63
N SER A 227 -8.97 -9.34 9.71
CA SER A 227 -8.41 -8.02 10.03
C SER A 227 -9.49 -7.03 10.47
N LEU A 228 -10.37 -7.52 11.34
CA LEU A 228 -11.53 -6.82 11.85
C LEU A 228 -11.75 -7.23 13.30
N GLY A 229 -12.51 -6.41 14.02
CA GLY A 229 -12.87 -6.69 15.40
C GLY A 229 -13.98 -5.74 15.83
N GLY A 230 -14.61 -6.07 16.94
CA GLY A 230 -15.66 -5.24 17.50
C GLY A 230 -16.00 -5.59 18.94
N PRO A 231 -17.00 -4.91 19.50
CA PRO A 231 -17.52 -5.27 20.80
C PRO A 231 -18.12 -6.69 20.73
N GLY A 232 -17.83 -7.52 21.73
CA GLY A 232 -18.34 -8.88 21.77
C GLY A 232 -17.67 -9.72 22.84
N GLY A 233 -17.95 -11.01 22.88
CA GLY A 233 -17.36 -11.94 23.83
C GLY A 233 -17.87 -13.37 23.62
N PRO A 234 -17.75 -14.25 24.62
CA PRO A 234 -18.09 -15.68 24.50
C PRO A 234 -19.53 -16.00 24.07
N ARG A 235 -20.46 -15.04 24.17
CA ARG A 235 -21.86 -15.17 23.73
C ARG A 235 -22.13 -14.63 22.32
N SER A 236 -21.13 -14.04 21.68
CA SER A 236 -21.28 -13.46 20.35
C SER A 236 -21.22 -14.55 19.25
N PRO A 237 -21.96 -14.40 18.15
CA PRO A 237 -21.98 -15.41 17.09
C PRO A 237 -20.62 -15.57 16.38
N GLU A 238 -19.88 -14.48 16.13
CA GLU A 238 -18.56 -14.51 15.49
C GLU A 238 -17.51 -15.19 16.35
N TYR A 239 -17.61 -15.07 17.68
CA TYR A 239 -16.78 -15.82 18.63
C TYR A 239 -17.05 -17.33 18.49
N ALA A 240 -18.32 -17.72 18.54
CA ALA A 240 -18.72 -19.12 18.47
C ALA A 240 -18.33 -19.76 17.12
N ALA A 241 -18.47 -19.01 16.03
CA ALA A 241 -18.06 -19.42 14.69
C ALA A 241 -16.53 -19.60 14.58
N ALA A 242 -15.74 -18.68 15.15
CA ALA A 242 -14.28 -18.78 15.14
C ALA A 242 -13.79 -20.03 15.92
N GLU A 243 -14.35 -20.26 17.11
CA GLU A 243 -14.10 -21.47 17.90
C GLU A 243 -14.51 -22.75 17.16
N ALA A 244 -15.62 -22.72 16.41
CA ALA A 244 -16.09 -23.85 15.61
C ALA A 244 -15.17 -24.12 14.42
N ALA A 245 -14.76 -23.08 13.68
CA ALA A 245 -13.82 -23.21 12.57
C ALA A 245 -12.48 -23.80 13.02
N TRP A 246 -11.97 -23.35 14.17
CA TRP A 246 -10.76 -23.93 14.74
C TRP A 246 -10.91 -25.43 15.05
N ARG A 247 -12.03 -25.84 15.68
CA ARG A 247 -12.31 -27.26 15.96
C ARG A 247 -12.43 -28.12 14.70
N LEU A 248 -12.80 -27.51 13.58
CA LEU A 248 -12.86 -28.17 12.27
C LEU A 248 -11.50 -28.25 11.56
N GLY A 249 -10.43 -27.75 12.19
CA GLY A 249 -9.05 -27.86 11.71
C GLY A 249 -8.53 -26.64 10.94
N HIS A 250 -9.27 -25.53 10.94
CA HIS A 250 -8.86 -24.30 10.28
C HIS A 250 -8.02 -23.40 11.19
N VAL A 251 -6.99 -22.76 10.66
CA VAL A 251 -6.24 -21.74 11.40
C VAL A 251 -7.00 -20.42 11.32
N VAL A 252 -7.40 -19.87 12.45
CA VAL A 252 -8.13 -18.59 12.52
C VAL A 252 -7.22 -17.53 13.11
N VAL A 253 -6.96 -16.48 12.34
CA VAL A 253 -6.08 -15.35 12.71
C VAL A 253 -6.91 -14.07 12.76
N VAL A 254 -6.86 -13.37 13.89
CA VAL A 254 -7.71 -12.20 14.15
C VAL A 254 -6.87 -11.03 14.64
N ALA A 255 -7.19 -9.82 14.18
CA ALA A 255 -6.58 -8.61 14.73
C ALA A 255 -6.97 -8.42 16.21
N ALA A 256 -6.01 -7.99 17.04
CA ALA A 256 -6.27 -7.70 18.45
C ALA A 256 -7.26 -6.55 18.65
N GLY A 257 -7.24 -5.56 17.76
CA GLY A 257 -7.97 -4.29 17.86
C GLY A 257 -7.02 -3.08 17.86
N ASN A 258 -7.62 -1.90 17.75
CA ASN A 258 -6.92 -0.62 17.64
C ASN A 258 -7.25 0.32 18.82
N GLU A 259 -7.64 -0.26 19.95
CA GLU A 259 -8.11 0.43 21.15
C GLU A 259 -7.02 0.51 22.24
N GLY A 260 -5.76 0.19 21.94
CA GLY A 260 -4.65 0.14 22.90
C GLY A 260 -4.38 1.45 23.65
N GLU A 261 -4.69 2.59 23.03
CA GLU A 261 -4.55 3.91 23.66
C GLU A 261 -5.54 4.12 24.82
N TYR A 262 -6.61 3.33 24.88
CA TYR A 262 -7.57 3.33 25.99
C TYR A 262 -7.15 2.45 27.17
N GLY A 263 -5.99 1.78 27.09
CA GLY A 263 -5.38 1.04 28.19
C GLY A 263 -5.34 -0.47 27.99
N TRP A 264 -5.43 -1.20 29.11
CA TRP A 264 -5.46 -2.66 29.15
C TRP A 264 -6.89 -3.19 28.94
N ALA A 265 -7.00 -4.48 28.64
CA ALA A 265 -8.29 -5.13 28.39
C ALA A 265 -9.08 -4.55 27.22
N THR A 266 -8.40 -4.41 26.08
CA THR A 266 -8.94 -3.80 24.86
C THR A 266 -9.03 -4.78 23.69
N VAL A 267 -8.77 -6.06 23.92
CA VAL A 267 -8.98 -7.12 22.92
C VAL A 267 -10.47 -7.40 22.72
N GLY A 268 -10.95 -7.20 21.50
CA GLY A 268 -12.34 -7.38 21.11
C GLY A 268 -12.69 -8.80 20.63
N SER A 269 -13.89 -8.97 20.11
CA SER A 269 -14.36 -10.22 19.45
C SER A 269 -14.14 -10.13 17.93
N PRO A 270 -13.77 -11.22 17.25
CA PRO A 270 -13.55 -12.58 17.77
C PRO A 270 -12.15 -12.83 18.37
N GLY A 271 -11.27 -11.82 18.44
CA GLY A 271 -9.90 -11.96 18.96
C GLY A 271 -9.80 -12.37 20.44
N CYS A 272 -10.90 -12.33 21.19
CA CYS A 272 -11.00 -12.81 22.56
C CYS A 272 -11.29 -14.31 22.68
N ALA A 273 -11.48 -15.02 21.57
CA ALA A 273 -11.64 -16.48 21.53
C ALA A 273 -10.30 -17.18 21.88
N PRO A 274 -10.25 -18.07 22.89
CA PRO A 274 -9.01 -18.73 23.31
C PRO A 274 -8.33 -19.56 22.21
N SER A 275 -9.10 -20.10 21.26
CA SER A 275 -8.57 -21.00 20.23
C SER A 275 -7.95 -20.26 19.03
N VAL A 276 -8.20 -18.96 18.87
CA VAL A 276 -7.71 -18.20 17.70
C VAL A 276 -6.32 -17.60 17.94
N ILE A 277 -5.63 -17.26 16.86
CA ILE A 277 -4.37 -16.52 16.92
C ILE A 277 -4.68 -15.02 16.86
N THR A 278 -4.54 -14.35 18.00
CA THR A 278 -4.79 -12.90 18.10
C THR A 278 -3.50 -12.12 17.90
N VAL A 279 -3.49 -11.21 16.92
CA VAL A 279 -2.28 -10.53 16.45
C VAL A 279 -2.33 -9.04 16.80
N GLY A 280 -1.35 -8.59 17.59
CA GLY A 280 -1.08 -7.18 17.86
C GLY A 280 -0.18 -6.53 16.80
N SER A 281 0.10 -5.24 16.94
CA SER A 281 0.90 -4.46 16.00
C SER A 281 2.14 -3.85 16.67
N VAL A 282 3.25 -3.82 15.93
CA VAL A 282 4.52 -3.20 16.35
C VAL A 282 4.95 -2.12 15.36
N ASN A 283 5.69 -1.14 15.85
CA ASN A 283 6.23 -0.06 15.05
C ASN A 283 7.37 -0.53 14.14
N LYS A 284 7.43 0.05 12.95
CA LYS A 284 8.43 -0.28 11.93
C LYS A 284 9.86 0.19 12.26
N THR A 285 10.00 1.15 13.18
CA THR A 285 11.28 1.85 13.42
C THR A 285 12.01 1.37 14.68
N ASN A 286 11.29 0.91 15.70
CA ASN A 286 11.88 0.58 17.00
C ASN A 286 11.36 -0.73 17.62
N ASP A 287 10.51 -1.47 16.91
CA ASP A 287 9.89 -2.74 17.37
C ASP A 287 9.04 -2.64 18.63
N ASP A 288 8.81 -1.43 19.15
CA ASP A 288 7.87 -1.20 20.23
C ASP A 288 6.46 -1.54 19.77
N ILE A 289 5.63 -1.99 20.72
CA ILE A 289 4.21 -2.16 20.49
C ILE A 289 3.60 -0.83 20.00
N ALA A 290 2.83 -0.88 18.92
CA ALA A 290 2.15 0.31 18.40
C ALA A 290 1.18 0.84 19.45
N ALA A 291 1.09 2.16 19.60
CA ALA A 291 0.27 2.78 20.64
C ALA A 291 -1.20 2.33 20.59
N TYR A 292 -1.75 2.22 19.36
CA TYR A 292 -3.11 1.76 19.13
C TYR A 292 -3.30 0.25 19.29
N SER A 293 -2.24 -0.58 19.31
CA SER A 293 -2.41 -2.04 19.37
C SER A 293 -3.12 -2.43 20.66
N SER A 294 -4.32 -3.03 20.54
CA SER A 294 -5.07 -3.52 21.69
C SER A 294 -4.25 -4.49 22.54
N ARG A 295 -4.51 -4.47 23.84
CA ARG A 295 -3.74 -5.16 24.87
C ARG A 295 -4.64 -6.07 25.68
N GLY A 296 -4.07 -7.20 26.07
CA GLY A 296 -4.69 -8.11 27.03
C GLY A 296 -4.90 -7.46 28.42
N PRO A 297 -5.44 -8.21 29.38
CA PRO A 297 -6.13 -9.50 29.19
C PRO A 297 -7.39 -9.35 28.33
N VAL A 298 -8.10 -10.42 28.01
CA VAL A 298 -9.47 -10.25 27.49
C VAL A 298 -10.35 -9.62 28.58
N PRO A 299 -11.28 -8.72 28.24
CA PRO A 299 -12.19 -8.13 29.24
C PRO A 299 -12.95 -9.22 29.98
N GLU A 300 -12.90 -9.20 31.32
CA GLU A 300 -13.79 -10.02 32.14
C GLU A 300 -15.23 -9.52 31.90
N LYS A 301 -16.09 -10.38 31.34
CA LYS A 301 -17.51 -10.09 31.10
C LYS A 301 -18.39 -11.07 31.84
#